data_AF-A0AAW2ZM91-F1
#
_entry.id   AF-A0AAW2ZM91-F1
#
_cell.length_a   1.000
_cell.length_b   1.000
_cell.length_c   1.000
_cell.angle_alpha   90.00
_cell.angle_beta   90.00
_cell.angle_gamma   90.00
#
_symmetry.space_group_name_H-M   'P 1'
#
loop_
_entity.id
_entity.type
_entity.pdbx_description
1 polymer ?
#
loop_
_entity_poly.entity_id
_entity_poly.type
_entity_poly.pdbx_seq_one_letter_code
_entity_poly.pdbx_strand_id
1 'polypeptide(L)'
;AAGAKDNAITLKNLTWCRSLTNSNVITDLFNESTAITLAEDLTGCEVKRAGSSQIALRFPGDGCTDKESFIPSTSWNKQWHIDGFHAEANGVPKGEVRNFSLLVGIMLNDVDDDFQGNLTVYPKSHHVTEQFFNESNFDQIKQNGLESLKGLPFSSPIQLKGKAGDVVLAHYNLAHNAGPNAGPNIRYAIYFRVDLRNGSRSYDSMKNIWLDWKGMHQTVARENKSKGLLLQQARNNISADSITQHANQLNQTLSQAKLHFEKKEWEQAQSLYQQIVHQDDFDLNLKLGSAYTYGPQHNVSKGEQYLLRCITLSPSYPHAYNVLAHNYLRQGSYEKVLSPIDTLVECKDSKLVANSFWIITDALSHVQDGDFKMKQIQSKIQSNHPSIADQFQSQVWNQYRGALAWKEFKKWEVTPNKKLDQGIQLLHTILQYKPRDYWANLLLGGYPTWMGDGSDCEASIRKAIEIDPKIPNGHMVLVQNLIKRNKQQEAVVVIASYFDNYVCDTVNTQPDHANKVMDMIKAFKKLTNSDARYSSLLNTCLTKYLSLRDSIMMI
;
A
#
# COMPACT_ATOMS: atom_id res chain seq x y z
N ALA A 1 -34.57 -22.69 4.94
CA ALA A 1 -33.40 -21.95 4.40
C ALA A 1 -32.48 -21.36 5.48
N ALA A 2 -32.94 -21.08 6.72
CA ALA A 2 -32.09 -20.56 7.80
C ALA A 2 -31.15 -21.61 8.43
N GLY A 3 -31.57 -22.89 8.55
CA GLY A 3 -30.76 -23.95 9.19
C GLY A 3 -29.58 -24.51 8.36
N ALA A 4 -29.41 -24.10 7.10
CA ALA A 4 -28.30 -24.55 6.25
C ALA A 4 -27.05 -23.66 6.36
N LYS A 5 -27.20 -22.39 6.78
CA LYS A 5 -26.09 -21.44 6.91
C LYS A 5 -25.27 -21.67 8.20
N ASP A 6 -25.91 -22.05 9.29
CA ASP A 6 -25.20 -22.36 10.55
C ASP A 6 -24.38 -23.66 10.43
N ASN A 7 -24.92 -24.70 9.78
CA ASN A 7 -24.18 -25.95 9.54
C ASN A 7 -22.92 -25.76 8.68
N ALA A 8 -22.92 -24.82 7.72
CA ALA A 8 -21.77 -24.56 6.85
C ALA A 8 -20.58 -23.89 7.58
N ILE A 9 -20.85 -23.11 8.64
CA ILE A 9 -19.80 -22.49 9.46
C ILE A 9 -19.22 -23.55 10.43
N THR A 10 -20.05 -24.44 10.96
CA THR A 10 -19.61 -25.55 11.84
C THR A 10 -18.86 -26.65 11.08
N LEU A 11 -19.20 -26.92 9.81
CA LEU A 11 -18.55 -27.94 8.96
C LEU A 11 -17.13 -27.57 8.54
N LYS A 12 -16.82 -26.27 8.40
CA LYS A 12 -15.51 -25.77 7.93
C LYS A 12 -14.34 -26.17 8.82
N ASN A 13 -14.59 -26.43 10.11
CA ASN A 13 -13.54 -26.77 11.09
C ASN A 13 -13.42 -28.27 11.37
N LEU A 14 -14.26 -29.12 10.78
CA LEU A 14 -14.35 -30.54 11.12
C LEU A 14 -13.72 -31.44 10.05
N THR A 15 -14.31 -31.50 8.86
CA THR A 15 -13.82 -32.24 7.68
C THR A 15 -14.90 -32.16 6.59
N TRP A 16 -14.50 -31.99 5.34
CA TRP A 16 -15.39 -32.08 4.17
C TRP A 16 -15.60 -33.55 3.77
N CYS A 17 -16.64 -33.81 2.96
CA CYS A 17 -16.87 -35.13 2.37
C CYS A 17 -16.80 -36.30 3.37
N ARG A 18 -17.55 -36.21 4.49
CA ARG A 18 -17.51 -37.18 5.61
C ARG A 18 -17.65 -38.66 5.21
N SER A 19 -18.39 -38.96 4.15
CA SER A 19 -18.53 -40.33 3.64
C SER A 19 -17.22 -40.94 3.10
N LEU A 20 -16.24 -40.10 2.75
CA LEU A 20 -14.96 -40.53 2.21
C LEU A 20 -13.84 -40.62 3.25
N THR A 21 -13.99 -40.01 4.43
CA THR A 21 -12.87 -39.83 5.38
C THR A 21 -12.21 -41.13 5.82
N ASN A 22 -12.96 -42.24 5.83
CA ASN A 22 -12.50 -43.57 6.26
C ASN A 22 -12.39 -44.55 5.08
N SER A 23 -12.54 -44.06 3.84
CA SER A 23 -12.43 -44.90 2.65
C SER A 23 -10.96 -45.12 2.28
N ASN A 24 -10.65 -46.30 1.72
CA ASN A 24 -9.29 -46.66 1.31
C ASN A 24 -8.67 -45.61 0.36
N VAL A 25 -9.43 -45.06 -0.58
CA VAL A 25 -8.93 -44.01 -1.51
C VAL A 25 -8.39 -42.77 -0.78
N ILE A 26 -8.87 -42.50 0.43
CA ILE A 26 -8.39 -41.40 1.26
C ILE A 26 -7.31 -41.87 2.23
N THR A 27 -7.54 -42.97 2.98
CA THR A 27 -6.59 -43.43 4.00
C THR A 27 -5.28 -43.91 3.41
N ASP A 28 -5.31 -44.46 2.19
CA ASP A 28 -4.15 -45.03 1.51
C ASP A 28 -3.20 -43.97 0.98
N LEU A 29 -3.63 -42.70 0.88
CA LEU A 29 -2.74 -41.57 0.63
C LEU A 29 -1.65 -41.44 1.72
N PHE A 30 -1.94 -41.87 2.94
CA PHE A 30 -0.94 -42.01 4.00
C PHE A 30 -0.45 -43.45 4.12
N ASN A 31 -1.38 -44.42 4.24
CA ASN A 31 -1.05 -45.79 4.62
C ASN A 31 -0.28 -46.61 3.57
N GLU A 32 -0.46 -46.28 2.28
CA GLU A 32 0.14 -47.00 1.15
C GLU A 32 1.09 -46.11 0.34
N SER A 33 1.55 -45.00 0.93
CA SER A 33 2.51 -44.08 0.32
C SER A 33 3.78 -43.99 1.17
N THR A 34 4.81 -43.32 0.65
CA THR A 34 6.05 -43.05 1.39
C THR A 34 5.84 -42.16 2.63
N ALA A 35 4.66 -41.54 2.78
CA ALA A 35 4.35 -40.71 3.95
C ALA A 35 4.42 -41.49 5.27
N ILE A 36 4.00 -42.76 5.28
CA ILE A 36 4.07 -43.60 6.49
C ILE A 36 5.52 -43.89 6.87
N THR A 37 6.37 -44.22 5.90
CA THR A 37 7.79 -44.49 6.14
C THR A 37 8.53 -43.24 6.59
N LEU A 38 8.26 -42.08 5.99
CA LEU A 38 8.84 -40.81 6.45
C LEU A 38 8.43 -40.47 7.88
N ALA A 39 7.18 -40.75 8.26
CA ALA A 39 6.72 -40.58 9.64
C ALA A 39 7.45 -41.51 10.62
N GLU A 40 7.66 -42.77 10.24
CA GLU A 40 8.39 -43.76 11.04
C GLU A 40 9.87 -43.39 11.19
N ASP A 41 10.53 -42.97 10.10
CA ASP A 41 11.93 -42.53 10.11
C ASP A 41 12.12 -41.29 10.99
N LEU A 42 11.24 -40.30 10.85
CA LEU A 42 11.30 -39.05 11.60
C LEU A 42 11.08 -39.28 13.10
N THR A 43 10.15 -40.16 13.45
CA THR A 43 9.81 -40.44 14.86
C THR A 43 10.67 -41.54 15.48
N GLY A 44 11.31 -42.37 14.66
CA GLY A 44 12.06 -43.56 15.08
C GLY A 44 11.19 -44.65 15.68
N CYS A 45 9.89 -44.67 15.36
CA CYS A 45 8.90 -45.59 15.92
C CYS A 45 7.89 -46.01 14.84
N GLU A 46 7.41 -47.25 14.91
CA GLU A 46 6.31 -47.72 14.05
C GLU A 46 5.04 -46.90 14.33
N VAL A 47 4.41 -46.41 13.25
CA VAL A 47 3.18 -45.60 13.34
C VAL A 47 1.94 -46.48 13.20
N LYS A 48 0.83 -46.06 13.80
CA LYS A 48 -0.46 -46.71 13.56
C LYS A 48 -0.97 -46.29 12.18
N ARG A 49 -1.49 -47.26 11.43
CA ARG A 49 -2.21 -46.98 10.18
C ARG A 49 -3.43 -46.10 10.47
N ALA A 50 -3.66 -45.11 9.62
CA ALA A 50 -4.77 -44.19 9.74
C ALA A 50 -6.09 -44.88 9.34
N GLY A 51 -7.06 -44.88 10.25
CA GLY A 51 -8.44 -45.36 9.97
C GLY A 51 -9.37 -44.26 9.46
N SER A 52 -8.94 -43.00 9.51
CA SER A 52 -9.69 -41.84 9.03
C SER A 52 -8.76 -40.65 8.77
N SER A 53 -9.28 -39.62 8.10
CA SER A 53 -8.58 -38.35 7.87
C SER A 53 -9.51 -37.14 7.94
N GLN A 54 -8.91 -35.95 7.95
CA GLN A 54 -9.60 -34.69 7.72
C GLN A 54 -9.39 -34.23 6.27
N ILE A 55 -10.47 -34.10 5.52
CA ILE A 55 -10.46 -33.48 4.19
C ILE A 55 -10.68 -31.98 4.39
N ALA A 56 -9.67 -31.17 4.12
CA ALA A 56 -9.63 -29.75 4.43
C ALA A 56 -9.62 -28.90 3.15
N LEU A 57 -10.82 -28.52 2.71
CA LEU A 57 -11.00 -27.61 1.58
C LEU A 57 -10.96 -26.15 2.06
N ARG A 58 -10.32 -25.29 1.28
CA ARG A 58 -10.42 -23.83 1.43
C ARG A 58 -10.89 -23.22 0.12
N PHE A 59 -12.10 -22.68 0.13
CA PHE A 59 -12.70 -22.08 -1.05
C PHE A 59 -12.17 -20.66 -1.27
N PRO A 60 -12.14 -20.16 -2.51
CA PRO A 60 -11.90 -18.75 -2.77
C PRO A 60 -12.75 -17.87 -1.85
N GLY A 61 -12.11 -16.91 -1.19
CA GLY A 61 -12.71 -15.95 -0.25
C GLY A 61 -12.77 -16.44 1.21
N ASP A 62 -12.42 -17.69 1.50
CA ASP A 62 -12.32 -18.16 2.89
C ASP A 62 -11.18 -17.44 3.62
N GLY A 63 -11.47 -16.81 4.77
CA GLY A 63 -10.49 -16.01 5.52
C GLY A 63 -10.30 -14.58 5.00
N CYS A 64 -11.09 -14.16 4.00
CA CYS A 64 -11.12 -12.80 3.48
C CYS A 64 -12.24 -11.97 4.12
N THR A 65 -12.00 -10.67 4.33
CA THR A 65 -13.02 -9.70 4.80
C THR A 65 -13.99 -9.30 3.71
N ASP A 66 -13.52 -9.28 2.47
CA ASP A 66 -14.33 -9.07 1.27
C ASP A 66 -14.22 -10.31 0.39
N LYS A 67 -15.36 -10.92 0.08
CA LYS A 67 -15.45 -12.14 -0.74
C LYS A 67 -15.56 -11.85 -2.24
N GLU A 68 -15.84 -10.61 -2.62
CA GLU A 68 -15.86 -10.17 -4.02
C GLU A 68 -14.45 -9.75 -4.46
N SER A 69 -13.77 -8.97 -3.62
CA SER A 69 -12.39 -8.51 -3.88
C SER A 69 -11.30 -9.41 -3.28
N PHE A 70 -11.69 -10.52 -2.63
CA PHE A 70 -10.79 -11.53 -2.04
C PHE A 70 -9.73 -10.99 -1.07
N ILE A 71 -10.04 -9.92 -0.31
CA ILE A 71 -9.08 -9.26 0.58
C ILE A 71 -8.88 -10.07 1.87
N PRO A 72 -7.67 -10.58 2.18
CA PRO A 72 -7.40 -11.30 3.42
C PRO A 72 -7.74 -10.49 4.68
N SER A 73 -8.35 -11.11 5.69
CA SER A 73 -8.66 -10.45 6.96
C SER A 73 -7.39 -9.96 7.67
N THR A 74 -7.34 -8.71 8.13
CA THR A 74 -6.16 -8.15 8.83
C THR A 74 -5.76 -8.88 10.12
N SER A 75 -6.62 -9.75 10.64
CA SER A 75 -6.39 -10.58 11.83
C SER A 75 -6.21 -12.08 11.51
N TRP A 76 -6.06 -12.46 10.24
CA TRP A 76 -5.97 -13.87 9.82
C TRP A 76 -4.86 -14.64 10.54
N ASN A 77 -3.73 -13.98 10.80
CA ASN A 77 -2.58 -14.53 11.50
C ASN A 77 -2.74 -14.65 13.03
N LYS A 78 -3.89 -14.26 13.58
CA LYS A 78 -4.22 -14.43 15.00
C LYS A 78 -5.12 -15.64 15.26
N GLN A 79 -5.56 -16.33 14.20
CA GLN A 79 -6.49 -17.47 14.25
C GLN A 79 -5.77 -18.82 14.36
N TRP A 80 -4.58 -18.84 14.95
CA TRP A 80 -3.81 -20.05 15.15
C TRP A 80 -4.39 -20.92 16.26
N HIS A 81 -4.09 -22.21 16.19
CA HIS A 81 -4.36 -23.17 17.26
C HIS A 81 -3.26 -24.24 17.31
N ILE A 82 -3.28 -25.03 18.38
CA ILE A 82 -2.67 -26.36 18.40
C ILE A 82 -3.79 -27.38 18.61
N ASP A 83 -3.61 -28.59 18.11
CA ASP A 83 -4.62 -29.63 18.26
C ASP A 83 -4.62 -30.23 19.68
N GLY A 84 -5.75 -30.85 20.03
CA GLY A 84 -5.87 -31.71 21.21
C GLY A 84 -6.55 -31.07 22.42
N PHE A 85 -6.67 -29.75 22.49
CA PHE A 85 -7.47 -29.07 23.51
C PHE A 85 -8.96 -29.02 23.15
N HIS A 86 -9.82 -28.86 24.16
CA HIS A 86 -11.25 -28.64 23.96
C HIS A 86 -11.55 -27.42 23.07
N ALA A 87 -12.37 -27.63 22.05
CA ALA A 87 -13.09 -26.59 21.34
C ALA A 87 -14.52 -27.08 21.09
N GLU A 88 -15.51 -26.17 21.11
CA GLU A 88 -16.94 -26.53 20.98
C GLU A 88 -17.23 -27.41 19.76
N ALA A 89 -16.47 -27.25 18.69
CA ALA A 89 -16.65 -27.95 17.42
C ALA A 89 -15.80 -29.22 17.25
N ASN A 90 -14.87 -29.58 18.15
CA ASN A 90 -13.87 -30.64 17.88
C ASN A 90 -14.09 -31.97 18.63
N GLY A 91 -15.10 -32.06 19.49
CA GLY A 91 -15.46 -33.31 20.18
C GLY A 91 -14.51 -33.78 21.28
N VAL A 92 -13.54 -32.95 21.69
CA VAL A 92 -12.73 -33.18 22.89
C VAL A 92 -13.53 -32.67 24.10
N PRO A 93 -13.76 -33.46 25.17
CA PRO A 93 -14.45 -32.98 26.37
C PRO A 93 -13.71 -31.82 27.08
N LYS A 94 -14.46 -30.90 27.70
CA LYS A 94 -13.86 -29.81 28.49
C LYS A 94 -13.08 -30.39 29.68
N GLY A 95 -11.86 -29.88 29.91
CA GLY A 95 -10.97 -30.40 30.96
C GLY A 95 -10.13 -31.61 30.54
N GLU A 96 -10.32 -32.12 29.31
CA GLU A 96 -9.49 -33.18 28.73
C GLU A 96 -8.57 -32.65 27.63
N VAL A 97 -7.49 -33.41 27.38
CA VAL A 97 -6.60 -33.21 26.23
C VAL A 97 -6.47 -34.54 25.50
N ARG A 98 -6.70 -34.52 24.18
CA ARG A 98 -6.53 -35.67 23.30
C ARG A 98 -5.42 -35.38 22.29
N ASN A 99 -4.21 -35.78 22.65
CA ASN A 99 -3.05 -35.62 21.78
C ASN A 99 -2.86 -36.81 20.83
N PHE A 100 -2.02 -36.56 19.83
CA PHE A 100 -1.46 -37.51 18.89
C PHE A 100 0.03 -37.17 18.75
N SER A 101 0.79 -37.93 17.96
CA SER A 101 2.25 -37.77 17.92
C SER A 101 2.73 -36.91 16.75
N LEU A 102 2.08 -37.01 15.60
CA LEU A 102 2.50 -36.37 14.35
C LEU A 102 1.29 -35.88 13.54
N LEU A 103 1.34 -34.63 13.07
CA LEU A 103 0.41 -34.11 12.07
C LEU A 103 1.02 -34.35 10.68
N VAL A 104 0.27 -35.01 9.81
CA VAL A 104 0.66 -35.24 8.42
C VAL A 104 -0.34 -34.54 7.51
N GLY A 105 0.13 -33.58 6.70
CA GLY A 105 -0.67 -32.93 5.66
C GLY A 105 -0.25 -33.38 4.27
N ILE A 106 -1.19 -33.74 3.41
CA ILE A 106 -0.95 -34.09 2.01
C ILE A 106 -1.68 -33.09 1.13
N MET A 107 -0.94 -32.42 0.24
CA MET A 107 -1.51 -31.50 -0.74
C MET A 107 -2.09 -32.29 -1.92
N LEU A 108 -3.34 -32.04 -2.29
CA LEU A 108 -3.96 -32.72 -3.45
C LEU A 108 -3.93 -31.86 -4.73
N ASN A 109 -3.58 -30.60 -4.60
CA ASN A 109 -3.38 -29.68 -5.71
C ASN A 109 -2.20 -28.75 -5.40
N ASP A 110 -1.70 -28.11 -6.45
CA ASP A 110 -0.64 -27.11 -6.33
C ASP A 110 -1.10 -25.89 -5.53
N VAL A 111 -0.23 -25.46 -4.62
CA VAL A 111 -0.35 -24.26 -3.79
C VAL A 111 0.97 -23.51 -3.94
N ASP A 112 1.04 -22.69 -4.99
CA ASP A 112 2.29 -22.07 -5.46
C ASP A 112 2.63 -20.77 -4.74
N ASP A 113 1.63 -20.14 -4.13
CA ASP A 113 1.81 -18.83 -3.52
C ASP A 113 1.08 -18.68 -2.19
N ASP A 114 1.41 -17.60 -1.52
CA ASP A 114 0.76 -17.13 -0.31
C ASP A 114 -0.71 -16.79 -0.58
N PHE A 115 -1.56 -16.92 0.45
CA PHE A 115 -2.99 -16.65 0.38
C PHE A 115 -3.75 -17.51 -0.63
N GLN A 116 -3.33 -18.76 -0.80
CA GLN A 116 -4.03 -19.78 -1.58
C GLN A 116 -4.65 -20.84 -0.65
N GLY A 117 -5.04 -20.45 0.57
CA GLY A 117 -5.60 -21.38 1.56
C GLY A 117 -4.56 -22.30 2.20
N ASN A 118 -3.30 -21.88 2.20
CA ASN A 118 -2.12 -22.62 2.64
C ASN A 118 -2.28 -23.19 4.07
N LEU A 119 -1.57 -24.27 4.36
CA LEU A 119 -1.25 -24.58 5.76
C LEU A 119 -0.26 -23.52 6.25
N THR A 120 -0.64 -22.77 7.26
CA THR A 120 0.23 -21.76 7.86
C THR A 120 0.77 -22.30 9.18
N VAL A 121 2.07 -22.19 9.38
CA VAL A 121 2.75 -22.64 10.60
C VAL A 121 3.50 -21.50 11.27
N TYR A 122 3.75 -21.65 12.57
CA TYR A 122 4.49 -20.68 13.38
C TYR A 122 5.79 -21.33 13.84
N PRO A 123 6.91 -21.14 13.13
CA PRO A 123 8.16 -21.84 13.42
C PRO A 123 8.59 -21.73 14.88
N LYS A 124 9.07 -22.86 15.44
CA LYS A 124 9.50 -23.00 16.84
C LYS A 124 8.41 -22.81 17.91
N SER A 125 7.15 -22.57 17.54
CA SER A 125 6.05 -22.43 18.51
C SER A 125 5.91 -23.64 19.44
N HIS A 126 6.19 -24.86 18.97
CA HIS A 126 6.17 -26.07 19.80
C HIS A 126 7.14 -26.02 20.98
N HIS A 127 8.29 -25.34 20.86
CA HIS A 127 9.21 -25.10 21.99
C HIS A 127 8.67 -24.06 22.96
N VAL A 128 8.01 -23.00 22.45
CA VAL A 128 7.36 -21.99 23.29
C VAL A 128 6.24 -22.63 24.11
N THR A 129 5.42 -23.47 23.48
CA THR A 129 4.36 -24.20 24.16
C THR A 129 4.92 -25.24 25.13
N GLU A 130 6.00 -25.95 24.77
CA GLU A 130 6.68 -26.89 25.67
C GLU A 130 7.13 -26.21 26.96
N GLN A 131 7.83 -25.09 26.84
CA GLN A 131 8.29 -24.30 27.98
C GLN A 131 7.11 -23.85 28.83
N PHE A 132 6.08 -23.28 28.19
CA PHE A 132 4.87 -22.84 28.89
C PHE A 132 4.19 -23.98 29.67
N PHE A 133 4.08 -25.17 29.07
CA PHE A 133 3.50 -26.35 29.74
C PHE A 133 4.34 -26.87 30.89
N ASN A 134 5.67 -26.71 30.84
CA ASN A 134 6.55 -27.07 31.96
C ASN A 134 6.43 -26.10 33.13
N GLU A 135 6.29 -24.81 32.84
CA GLU A 135 6.31 -23.74 33.85
C GLU A 135 4.94 -23.46 34.48
N SER A 136 3.86 -23.88 33.82
CA SER A 136 2.49 -23.56 34.21
C SER A 136 1.73 -24.72 34.85
N ASN A 137 0.64 -24.39 35.58
CA ASN A 137 -0.27 -25.39 36.12
C ASN A 137 -1.11 -26.03 35.00
N PHE A 138 -0.71 -27.25 34.59
CA PHE A 138 -1.34 -27.95 33.48
C PHE A 138 -2.82 -28.32 33.74
N ASP A 139 -3.24 -28.56 34.98
CA ASP A 139 -4.64 -28.83 35.28
C ASP A 139 -5.53 -27.63 34.99
N GLN A 140 -5.04 -26.42 35.30
CA GLN A 140 -5.73 -25.18 34.95
C GLN A 140 -5.75 -24.95 33.44
N ILE A 141 -4.66 -25.28 32.73
CA ILE A 141 -4.59 -25.19 31.26
C ILE A 141 -5.63 -26.11 30.62
N LYS A 142 -5.78 -27.35 31.09
CA LYS A 142 -6.81 -28.27 30.59
C LYS A 142 -8.24 -27.72 30.73
N GLN A 143 -8.51 -27.02 31.83
CA GLN A 143 -9.83 -26.41 32.07
C GLN A 143 -10.10 -25.21 31.17
N ASN A 144 -9.08 -24.38 30.93
CA ASN A 144 -9.18 -23.15 30.16
C ASN A 144 -9.00 -23.38 28.64
N GLY A 145 -8.40 -24.50 28.23
CA GLY A 145 -8.18 -24.85 26.83
C GLY A 145 -7.25 -23.88 26.10
N LEU A 146 -7.55 -23.60 24.83
CA LEU A 146 -6.74 -22.71 23.98
C LEU A 146 -6.64 -21.27 24.49
N GLU A 147 -7.57 -20.83 25.34
CA GLU A 147 -7.51 -19.50 25.98
C GLU A 147 -6.23 -19.32 26.81
N SER A 148 -5.75 -20.39 27.45
CA SER A 148 -4.50 -20.37 28.21
C SER A 148 -3.26 -20.11 27.36
N LEU A 149 -3.36 -20.26 26.03
CA LEU A 149 -2.24 -20.08 25.11
C LEU A 149 -2.28 -18.72 24.41
N LYS A 150 -3.33 -17.92 24.61
CA LYS A 150 -3.44 -16.60 24.00
C LYS A 150 -2.30 -15.69 24.50
N GLY A 151 -1.67 -15.01 23.55
CA GLY A 151 -0.58 -14.07 23.84
C GLY A 151 0.80 -14.70 23.94
N LEU A 152 0.94 -16.02 23.74
CA LEU A 152 2.27 -16.63 23.65
C LEU A 152 3.08 -16.02 22.48
N PRO A 153 4.38 -15.77 22.68
CA PRO A 153 5.21 -15.02 21.75
C PRO A 153 5.67 -15.90 20.58
N PHE A 154 4.76 -16.21 19.67
CA PHE A 154 5.10 -16.95 18.46
C PHE A 154 5.78 -16.06 17.43
N SER A 155 6.64 -16.68 16.63
CA SER A 155 7.29 -16.05 15.48
C SER A 155 6.27 -15.70 14.39
N SER A 156 6.69 -14.91 13.40
CA SER A 156 5.86 -14.60 12.24
C SER A 156 5.42 -15.89 11.52
N PRO A 157 4.15 -15.98 11.09
CA PRO A 157 3.64 -17.15 10.40
C PRO A 157 4.32 -17.35 9.05
N ILE A 158 4.46 -18.61 8.63
CA ILE A 158 4.91 -19.00 7.29
C ILE A 158 3.77 -19.77 6.62
N GLN A 159 3.35 -19.32 5.43
CA GLN A 159 2.41 -20.04 4.57
C GLN A 159 3.18 -21.09 3.77
N LEU A 160 2.87 -22.37 4.01
CA LEU A 160 3.54 -23.46 3.30
C LEU A 160 3.01 -23.54 1.86
N LYS A 161 3.95 -23.54 0.92
CA LYS A 161 3.74 -23.75 -0.51
C LYS A 161 4.12 -25.19 -0.85
N GLY A 162 3.48 -25.79 -1.85
CA GLY A 162 3.74 -27.17 -2.23
C GLY A 162 2.97 -27.60 -3.47
N LYS A 163 3.44 -28.67 -4.10
CA LYS A 163 2.83 -29.30 -5.27
C LYS A 163 1.88 -30.42 -4.86
N ALA A 164 0.98 -30.80 -5.76
CA ALA A 164 0.14 -31.97 -5.55
C ALA A 164 1.01 -33.21 -5.26
N GLY A 165 0.71 -33.90 -4.15
CA GLY A 165 1.48 -35.04 -3.64
C GLY A 165 2.52 -34.68 -2.57
N ASP A 166 2.85 -33.41 -2.38
CA ASP A 166 3.77 -33.01 -1.31
C ASP A 166 3.20 -33.33 0.07
N VAL A 167 4.08 -33.79 0.97
CA VAL A 167 3.76 -34.19 2.33
C VAL A 167 4.41 -33.23 3.32
N VAL A 168 3.60 -32.68 4.21
CA VAL A 168 4.04 -31.87 5.35
C VAL A 168 3.98 -32.72 6.61
N LEU A 169 5.11 -32.88 7.28
CA LEU A 169 5.22 -33.55 8.58
C LEU A 169 5.47 -32.49 9.66
N ALA A 170 4.58 -32.41 10.64
CA ALA A 170 4.68 -31.41 11.70
C ALA A 170 4.49 -32.03 13.09
N HIS A 171 5.29 -31.57 14.05
CA HIS A 171 5.04 -31.88 15.45
C HIS A 171 3.67 -31.34 15.87
N TYR A 172 2.86 -32.12 16.59
CA TYR A 172 1.46 -31.76 16.87
C TYR A 172 1.30 -30.49 17.73
N ASN A 173 2.28 -30.20 18.60
CA ASN A 173 2.35 -28.93 19.35
C ASN A 173 2.75 -27.71 18.50
N LEU A 174 3.03 -27.85 17.21
CA LEU A 174 3.33 -26.72 16.34
C LEU A 174 2.04 -25.93 16.11
N ALA A 175 2.03 -24.66 16.52
CA ALA A 175 0.91 -23.77 16.25
C ALA A 175 0.74 -23.59 14.75
N HIS A 176 -0.52 -23.66 14.29
CA HIS A 176 -0.87 -23.59 12.88
C HIS A 176 -2.29 -23.07 12.66
N ASN A 177 -2.59 -22.66 11.43
CA ASN A 177 -3.93 -22.35 10.94
C ASN A 177 -4.07 -22.58 9.44
N ALA A 178 -5.31 -22.56 8.97
CA ALA A 178 -5.60 -22.45 7.54
C ALA A 178 -5.50 -20.97 7.11
N GLY A 179 -4.58 -20.67 6.19
CA GLY A 179 -4.44 -19.34 5.61
C GLY A 179 -5.71 -18.87 4.88
N PRO A 180 -5.84 -17.55 4.64
CA PRO A 180 -6.81 -17.02 3.71
C PRO A 180 -6.63 -17.61 2.31
N ASN A 181 -7.73 -17.76 1.56
CA ASN A 181 -7.67 -18.09 0.16
C ASN A 181 -8.17 -16.90 -0.67
N ALA A 182 -7.26 -16.05 -1.09
CA ALA A 182 -7.48 -14.95 -2.02
C ALA A 182 -7.27 -15.37 -3.49
N GLY A 183 -6.92 -16.64 -3.74
CA GLY A 183 -6.75 -17.19 -5.07
C GLY A 183 -8.07 -17.66 -5.71
N PRO A 184 -8.07 -17.91 -7.03
CA PRO A 184 -9.28 -18.32 -7.76
C PRO A 184 -9.64 -19.79 -7.58
N ASN A 185 -8.73 -20.61 -7.05
CA ASN A 185 -8.87 -22.05 -6.96
C ASN A 185 -9.19 -22.51 -5.54
N ILE A 186 -9.94 -23.60 -5.41
CA ILE A 186 -10.12 -24.28 -4.12
C ILE A 186 -8.80 -24.95 -3.75
N ARG A 187 -8.35 -24.79 -2.50
CA ARG A 187 -7.22 -25.55 -1.94
C ARG A 187 -7.71 -26.88 -1.39
N TYR A 188 -7.15 -27.97 -1.86
CA TYR A 188 -7.43 -29.33 -1.44
C TYR A 188 -6.25 -29.90 -0.65
N ALA A 189 -6.46 -30.17 0.64
CA ALA A 189 -5.48 -30.88 1.45
C ALA A 189 -6.15 -31.92 2.34
N ILE A 190 -5.41 -32.97 2.69
CA ILE A 190 -5.84 -34.00 3.63
C ILE A 190 -4.90 -33.99 4.82
N TYR A 191 -5.45 -34.06 6.03
CA TYR A 191 -4.68 -34.13 7.26
C TYR A 191 -4.93 -35.42 8.02
N PHE A 192 -3.86 -36.06 8.48
CA PHE A 192 -3.86 -37.20 9.36
C PHE A 192 -3.28 -36.81 10.71
N ARG A 193 -3.97 -37.23 11.77
CA ARG A 193 -3.49 -37.14 13.14
C ARG A 193 -2.97 -38.52 13.50
N VAL A 194 -1.66 -38.68 13.42
CA VAL A 194 -0.99 -39.97 13.45
C VAL A 194 -0.47 -40.25 14.85
N ASP A 195 -0.74 -41.46 15.31
CA ASP A 195 -0.28 -41.96 16.58
C ASP A 195 0.83 -42.99 16.40
N LEU A 196 1.83 -42.96 17.27
CA LEU A 196 2.80 -44.05 17.35
C LEU A 196 2.17 -45.28 18.00
N ARG A 197 2.63 -46.48 17.62
CA ARG A 197 2.18 -47.72 18.29
C ARG A 197 2.51 -47.73 19.79
N ASN A 198 3.69 -47.20 20.15
CA ASN A 198 4.21 -47.16 21.51
C ASN A 198 4.39 -45.72 22.04
N GLY A 199 3.59 -44.76 21.55
CA GLY A 199 3.65 -43.37 22.00
C GLY A 199 2.98 -43.15 23.36
N SER A 200 3.46 -42.18 24.14
CA SER A 200 3.02 -41.98 25.52
C SER A 200 1.57 -41.51 25.64
N ARG A 201 1.05 -40.79 24.62
CA ARG A 201 -0.28 -40.14 24.59
C ARG A 201 -0.66 -39.48 25.93
N SER A 202 0.35 -38.89 26.58
CA SER A 202 0.21 -38.27 27.90
C SER A 202 0.58 -36.80 27.82
N TYR A 203 0.19 -36.05 28.86
CA TYR A 203 0.63 -34.66 29.00
C TYR A 203 2.16 -34.53 29.06
N ASP A 204 2.89 -35.59 29.43
CA ASP A 204 4.35 -35.59 29.46
C ASP A 204 4.93 -35.36 28.05
N SER A 205 4.29 -35.89 27.00
CA SER A 205 4.69 -35.63 25.62
C SER A 205 4.44 -34.19 25.16
N MET A 206 3.60 -33.44 25.88
CA MET A 206 3.41 -32.00 25.63
C MET A 206 4.48 -31.17 26.32
N LYS A 207 4.96 -31.63 27.48
CA LYS A 207 6.04 -31.03 28.27
C LYS A 207 7.43 -31.45 27.79
N ASN A 208 7.52 -32.51 27.01
CA ASN A 208 8.75 -32.94 26.34
C ASN A 208 8.40 -33.33 24.91
N ILE A 209 8.53 -32.36 24.00
CA ILE A 209 8.11 -32.50 22.59
C ILE A 209 8.96 -33.53 21.82
N TRP A 210 10.09 -33.95 22.40
CA TRP A 210 10.92 -34.99 21.81
C TRP A 210 10.70 -36.36 22.45
N LEU A 211 9.85 -36.50 23.48
CA LEU A 211 9.65 -37.75 24.23
C LEU A 211 9.37 -38.94 23.30
N ASP A 212 8.42 -38.76 22.39
CA ASP A 212 7.97 -39.78 21.45
C ASP A 212 8.76 -39.77 20.12
N TRP A 213 9.60 -38.75 19.88
CA TRP A 213 10.33 -38.55 18.63
C TRP A 213 11.79 -39.03 18.74
N LYS A 214 11.97 -40.32 19.03
CA LYS A 214 13.27 -40.97 19.22
C LYS A 214 14.20 -40.82 18.02
N GLY A 215 13.66 -40.85 16.81
CA GLY A 215 14.40 -40.62 15.56
C GLY A 215 15.12 -39.27 15.54
N MET A 216 14.58 -38.26 16.22
CA MET A 216 15.16 -36.93 16.30
C MET A 216 16.15 -36.75 17.46
N HIS A 217 16.24 -37.67 18.42
CA HIS A 217 17.06 -37.49 19.63
C HIS A 217 18.53 -37.21 19.31
N GLN A 218 19.11 -37.92 18.34
CA GLN A 218 20.50 -37.68 17.95
C GLN A 218 20.70 -36.31 17.30
N THR A 219 19.78 -35.91 16.42
CA THR A 219 19.79 -34.61 15.74
C THR A 219 19.67 -33.47 16.75
N VAL A 220 18.69 -33.56 17.65
CA VAL A 220 18.45 -32.58 18.72
C VAL A 220 19.63 -32.54 19.69
N ALA A 221 20.22 -33.68 20.06
CA ALA A 221 21.40 -33.73 20.94
C ALA A 221 22.63 -33.09 20.29
N ARG A 222 22.84 -33.26 18.98
CA ARG A 222 23.91 -32.60 18.23
C ARG A 222 23.69 -31.09 18.20
N GLU A 223 22.49 -30.64 17.87
CA GLU A 223 22.13 -29.22 17.84
C GLU A 223 22.27 -28.57 19.23
N ASN A 224 21.85 -29.27 20.29
CA ASN A 224 22.01 -28.81 21.67
C ASN A 224 23.48 -28.77 22.13
N LYS A 225 24.36 -29.64 21.63
CA LYS A 225 25.82 -29.53 21.86
C LYS A 225 26.42 -28.32 21.13
N SER A 226 26.01 -28.07 19.89
CA SER A 226 26.45 -26.90 19.11
C SER A 226 25.95 -25.58 19.72
N LYS A 227 24.71 -25.54 20.22
CA LYS A 227 24.13 -24.40 20.95
C LYS A 227 24.65 -24.28 22.38
N GLY A 228 25.02 -25.38 23.04
CA GLY A 228 25.58 -25.39 24.39
C GLY A 228 26.88 -24.59 24.51
N LEU A 229 27.72 -24.61 23.46
CA LEU A 229 28.92 -23.76 23.38
C LEU A 229 28.61 -22.26 23.24
N LEU A 230 27.50 -21.90 22.58
CA LEU A 230 27.06 -20.51 22.40
C LEU A 230 26.24 -19.98 23.59
N LEU A 231 25.48 -20.85 24.25
CA LEU A 231 24.59 -20.50 25.36
C LEU A 231 25.33 -20.30 26.68
N GLN A 232 26.52 -20.88 26.90
CA GLN A 232 27.30 -20.63 28.11
C GLN A 232 27.83 -19.17 28.18
N GLN A 233 27.97 -18.50 27.03
CA GLN A 233 28.31 -17.07 26.96
C GLN A 233 27.08 -16.15 27.10
N ALA A 234 25.88 -16.61 26.77
CA ALA A 234 24.65 -15.81 26.82
C ALA A 234 23.81 -16.02 28.10
N ARG A 235 23.94 -17.18 28.78
CA ARG A 235 23.13 -17.56 29.95
C ARG A 235 23.47 -16.81 31.23
N ASN A 236 24.52 -16.00 31.26
CA ASN A 236 24.82 -15.19 32.43
C ASN A 236 23.90 -13.96 32.61
N ASN A 237 22.84 -13.75 31.81
CA ASN A 237 22.11 -12.46 31.87
C ASN A 237 20.59 -12.38 31.64
N ILE A 238 19.77 -13.44 31.46
CA ILE A 238 18.33 -13.23 31.15
C ILE A 238 17.41 -14.32 31.74
N SER A 239 16.39 -13.94 32.53
CA SER A 239 15.33 -14.80 33.11
C SER A 239 14.04 -14.80 32.25
N ALA A 240 13.15 -15.80 32.41
CA ALA A 240 11.89 -15.91 31.66
C ALA A 240 10.96 -14.68 31.77
N ASP A 241 10.95 -13.98 32.91
CA ASP A 241 10.21 -12.73 33.11
C ASP A 241 10.69 -11.61 32.19
N SER A 242 12.02 -11.52 31.98
CA SER A 242 12.60 -10.51 31.11
C SER A 242 12.33 -10.75 29.62
N ILE A 243 12.13 -12.00 29.19
CA ILE A 243 11.74 -12.34 27.80
C ILE A 243 10.30 -11.90 27.53
N THR A 244 9.39 -12.19 28.46
CA THR A 244 7.98 -11.76 28.36
C THR A 244 7.85 -10.25 28.39
N GLN A 245 8.60 -9.58 29.27
CA GLN A 245 8.65 -8.12 29.33
C GLN A 245 9.21 -7.52 28.02
N HIS A 246 10.25 -8.12 27.45
CA HIS A 246 10.83 -7.68 26.19
C HIS A 246 9.88 -7.87 25.00
N ALA A 247 9.18 -9.01 24.90
CA ALA A 247 8.19 -9.24 23.85
C ALA A 247 6.99 -8.28 23.95
N ASN A 248 6.52 -8.00 25.17
CA ASN A 248 5.49 -6.99 25.41
C ASN A 248 5.97 -5.59 25.00
N GLN A 249 7.22 -5.26 25.32
CA GLN A 249 7.83 -4.00 24.91
C GLN A 249 7.88 -3.89 23.38
N LEU A 250 8.33 -4.93 22.66
CA LEU A 250 8.39 -4.93 21.19
C LEU A 250 7.00 -4.77 20.56
N ASN A 251 5.97 -5.45 21.09
CA ASN A 251 4.59 -5.33 20.61
C ASN A 251 4.00 -3.94 20.87
N GLN A 252 4.31 -3.34 22.02
CA GLN A 252 3.92 -1.97 22.33
C GLN A 252 4.62 -0.98 21.39
N THR A 253 5.93 -1.15 21.17
CA THR A 253 6.71 -0.35 20.22
C THR A 253 6.14 -0.48 18.80
N LEU A 254 5.79 -1.68 18.34
CA LEU A 254 5.17 -1.89 17.03
C LEU A 254 3.82 -1.17 16.91
N SER A 255 2.99 -1.24 17.94
CA SER A 255 1.67 -0.59 17.96
C SER A 255 1.80 0.94 17.89
N GLN A 256 2.75 1.50 18.65
CA GLN A 256 3.07 2.92 18.61
C GLN A 256 3.66 3.32 17.25
N ALA A 257 4.58 2.52 16.69
CA ALA A 257 5.18 2.77 15.39
C ALA A 257 4.11 2.86 14.29
N LYS A 258 3.14 1.94 14.30
CA LYS A 258 2.00 1.93 13.36
C LYS A 258 1.14 3.18 13.51
N LEU A 259 0.80 3.56 14.74
CA LEU A 259 0.01 4.77 14.99
C LEU A 259 0.69 6.04 14.46
N HIS A 260 1.98 6.21 14.76
CA HIS A 260 2.76 7.35 14.25
C HIS A 260 2.85 7.32 12.72
N PHE A 261 3.02 6.14 12.13
CA PHE A 261 3.07 5.98 10.67
C PHE A 261 1.75 6.37 9.99
N GLU A 262 0.61 5.96 10.55
CA GLU A 262 -0.72 6.32 10.05
C GLU A 262 -0.97 7.83 10.15
N LYS A 263 -0.48 8.47 11.22
CA LYS A 263 -0.52 9.93 11.39
C LYS A 263 0.50 10.68 10.55
N LYS A 264 1.35 9.99 9.79
CA LYS A 264 2.48 10.56 9.01
C LYS A 264 3.52 11.28 9.88
N GLU A 265 3.62 10.90 11.15
CA GLU A 265 4.63 11.35 12.11
C GLU A 265 5.92 10.55 11.87
N TRP A 266 6.57 10.83 10.73
CA TRP A 266 7.61 9.97 10.15
C TRP A 266 8.83 9.79 11.05
N GLU A 267 9.24 10.82 11.79
CA GLU A 267 10.42 10.76 12.64
C GLU A 267 10.20 9.83 13.85
N GLN A 268 9.03 9.93 14.48
CA GLN A 268 8.62 9.05 15.57
C GLN A 268 8.44 7.61 15.06
N ALA A 269 7.78 7.44 13.92
CA ALA A 269 7.61 6.13 13.29
C ALA A 269 8.97 5.49 12.94
N GLN A 270 9.89 6.26 12.35
CA GLN A 270 11.24 5.80 12.00
C GLN A 270 11.98 5.31 13.26
N SER A 271 12.00 6.11 14.32
CA SER A 271 12.68 5.76 15.58
C SER A 271 12.16 4.45 16.16
N LEU A 272 10.84 4.25 16.18
CA LEU A 272 10.23 3.05 16.74
C LEU A 272 10.39 1.83 15.82
N TYR A 273 10.21 1.97 14.51
CA TYR A 273 10.46 0.87 13.56
C TYR A 273 11.91 0.43 13.57
N GLN A 274 12.86 1.35 13.72
CA GLN A 274 14.28 1.00 13.79
C GLN A 274 14.63 0.15 15.01
N GLN A 275 13.86 0.22 16.10
CA GLN A 275 14.07 -0.62 17.29
C GLN A 275 13.62 -2.07 17.09
N ILE A 276 12.69 -2.30 16.16
CA ILE A 276 12.00 -3.60 16.02
C ILE A 276 12.19 -4.25 14.65
N VAL A 277 12.76 -3.53 13.68
CA VAL A 277 12.97 -4.05 12.32
C VAL A 277 13.92 -5.24 12.36
N HIS A 278 13.46 -6.36 11.79
CA HIS A 278 14.29 -7.52 11.51
C HIS A 278 14.61 -7.58 10.02
N GLN A 279 15.78 -8.12 9.67
CA GLN A 279 16.22 -8.16 8.27
C GLN A 279 15.29 -8.99 7.37
N ASP A 280 14.57 -9.95 7.94
CA ASP A 280 13.73 -10.91 7.22
C ASP A 280 12.23 -10.53 7.19
N ASP A 281 11.85 -9.38 7.76
CA ASP A 281 10.46 -8.92 7.79
C ASP A 281 10.19 -7.87 6.70
N PHE A 282 9.59 -8.28 5.59
CA PHE A 282 9.39 -7.39 4.45
C PHE A 282 8.47 -6.19 4.77
N ASP A 283 7.46 -6.33 5.62
CA ASP A 283 6.54 -5.22 5.96
C ASP A 283 7.25 -4.19 6.84
N LEU A 284 7.98 -4.62 7.87
CA LEU A 284 8.77 -3.70 8.70
C LEU A 284 9.86 -3.00 7.88
N ASN A 285 10.50 -3.71 6.95
CA ASN A 285 11.44 -3.10 6.00
C ASN A 285 10.74 -2.07 5.11
N LEU A 286 9.51 -2.33 4.60
CA LEU A 286 8.73 -1.34 3.86
C LEU A 286 8.41 -0.11 4.72
N LYS A 287 7.91 -0.31 5.95
CA LYS A 287 7.51 0.78 6.85
C LYS A 287 8.71 1.64 7.24
N LEU A 288 9.83 1.04 7.59
CA LEU A 288 11.05 1.77 7.93
C LEU A 288 11.64 2.48 6.69
N GLY A 289 11.69 1.80 5.55
CA GLY A 289 12.13 2.40 4.28
C GLY A 289 11.26 3.58 3.87
N SER A 290 9.94 3.49 4.08
CA SER A 290 8.99 4.58 3.90
C SER A 290 9.24 5.73 4.87
N ALA A 291 9.44 5.45 6.15
CA ALA A 291 9.70 6.49 7.14
C ALA A 291 11.00 7.27 6.84
N TYR A 292 12.07 6.59 6.42
CA TYR A 292 13.30 7.24 5.95
C TYR A 292 13.11 8.05 4.66
N THR A 293 12.23 7.58 3.79
CA THR A 293 11.86 8.25 2.54
C THR A 293 11.10 9.55 2.87
N TYR A 294 9.96 9.45 3.54
CA TYR A 294 9.07 10.59 3.76
C TYR A 294 9.47 11.50 4.94
N GLY A 295 10.38 11.06 5.81
CA GLY A 295 10.78 11.79 7.01
C GLY A 295 11.56 13.08 6.74
N PRO A 296 11.61 14.00 7.73
CA PRO A 296 12.16 15.36 7.58
C PRO A 296 13.66 15.37 7.26
N GLN A 297 14.38 14.32 7.64
CA GLN A 297 15.82 14.16 7.37
C GLN A 297 16.10 13.65 5.95
N HIS A 298 15.07 13.21 5.21
CA HIS A 298 15.14 12.69 3.84
C HIS A 298 16.33 11.75 3.59
N ASN A 299 16.57 10.79 4.49
CA ASN A 299 17.67 9.84 4.34
C ASN A 299 17.33 8.78 3.29
N VAL A 300 17.33 9.22 2.03
CA VAL A 300 16.96 8.48 0.84
C VAL A 300 17.81 7.22 0.66
N SER A 301 19.11 7.27 0.97
CA SER A 301 20.01 6.11 0.90
C SER A 301 19.61 4.98 1.85
N LYS A 302 19.26 5.30 3.11
CA LYS A 302 18.72 4.28 4.03
C LYS A 302 17.35 3.79 3.58
N GLY A 303 16.50 4.70 3.11
CA GLY A 303 15.20 4.35 2.54
C GLY A 303 15.33 3.30 1.44
N GLU A 304 16.21 3.53 0.46
CA GLU A 304 16.52 2.59 -0.61
C GLU A 304 17.00 1.23 -0.08
N GLN A 305 17.93 1.21 0.87
CA GLN A 305 18.44 -0.04 1.45
C GLN A 305 17.32 -0.92 2.03
N TYR A 306 16.42 -0.34 2.83
CA TYR A 306 15.31 -1.09 3.44
C TYR A 306 14.23 -1.47 2.41
N LEU A 307 13.97 -0.62 1.42
CA LEU A 307 13.01 -0.93 0.35
C LEU A 307 13.51 -2.07 -0.55
N LEU A 308 14.80 -2.09 -0.89
CA LEU A 308 15.41 -3.19 -1.64
C LEU A 308 15.36 -4.50 -0.85
N ARG A 309 15.57 -4.48 0.48
CA ARG A 309 15.37 -5.66 1.33
C ARG A 309 13.92 -6.16 1.28
N CYS A 310 12.94 -5.27 1.38
CA CYS A 310 11.53 -5.60 1.23
C CYS A 310 11.26 -6.29 -0.12
N ILE A 311 11.79 -5.74 -1.21
CA ILE A 311 11.65 -6.29 -2.56
C ILE A 311 12.33 -7.66 -2.68
N THR A 312 13.53 -7.85 -2.11
CA THR A 312 14.21 -9.14 -2.11
C THR A 312 13.39 -10.22 -1.40
N LEU A 313 12.74 -9.88 -0.29
CA LEU A 313 11.92 -10.81 0.49
C LEU A 313 10.56 -11.07 -0.16
N SER A 314 9.97 -10.07 -0.80
CA SER A 314 8.66 -10.15 -1.46
C SER A 314 8.67 -9.41 -2.80
N PRO A 315 9.21 -10.03 -3.87
CA PRO A 315 9.35 -9.37 -5.18
C PRO A 315 8.01 -9.00 -5.83
N SER A 316 6.92 -9.68 -5.44
CA SER A 316 5.57 -9.42 -5.95
C SER A 316 4.83 -8.31 -5.18
N TYR A 317 5.45 -7.68 -4.17
CA TYR A 317 4.79 -6.69 -3.34
C TYR A 317 4.91 -5.26 -3.92
N PRO A 318 3.85 -4.71 -4.53
CA PRO A 318 3.94 -3.52 -5.39
C PRO A 318 4.18 -2.22 -4.60
N HIS A 319 3.81 -2.18 -3.31
CA HIS A 319 3.98 -0.99 -2.47
C HIS A 319 5.44 -0.58 -2.31
N ALA A 320 6.37 -1.55 -2.25
CA ALA A 320 7.79 -1.26 -2.13
C ALA A 320 8.34 -0.56 -3.38
N TYR A 321 7.89 -0.94 -4.57
CA TYR A 321 8.28 -0.30 -5.83
C TYR A 321 7.76 1.14 -5.93
N ASN A 322 6.51 1.40 -5.50
CA ASN A 322 5.98 2.77 -5.48
C ASN A 322 6.80 3.69 -4.56
N VAL A 323 7.14 3.21 -3.36
CA VAL A 323 7.96 3.98 -2.41
C VAL A 323 9.40 4.13 -2.91
N LEU A 324 9.97 3.10 -3.57
CA LEU A 324 11.31 3.16 -4.15
C LEU A 324 11.37 4.13 -5.33
N ALA A 325 10.37 4.13 -6.22
CA ALA A 325 10.23 5.11 -7.29
C ALA A 325 10.23 6.54 -6.74
N HIS A 326 9.45 6.78 -5.69
CA HIS A 326 9.42 8.08 -5.03
C HIS A 326 10.74 8.44 -4.34
N ASN A 327 11.42 7.47 -3.74
CA ASN A 327 12.74 7.66 -3.16
C ASN A 327 13.76 8.12 -4.23
N TYR A 328 13.80 7.44 -5.38
CA TYR A 328 14.66 7.84 -6.51
C TYR A 328 14.31 9.20 -7.09
N LEU A 329 13.02 9.55 -7.16
CA LEU A 329 12.58 10.86 -7.61
C LEU A 329 13.15 11.96 -6.70
N ARG A 330 13.10 11.78 -5.37
CA ARG A 330 13.69 12.74 -4.43
C ARG A 330 15.21 12.81 -4.46
N GLN A 331 15.87 11.75 -4.91
CA GLN A 331 17.32 11.76 -5.18
C GLN A 331 17.67 12.54 -6.47
N GLY A 332 16.69 12.96 -7.29
CA GLY A 332 16.93 13.47 -8.64
C GLY A 332 17.44 12.40 -9.60
N SER A 333 17.34 11.12 -9.22
CA SER A 333 17.77 9.97 -10.02
C SER A 333 16.66 9.53 -10.97
N TYR A 334 16.25 10.43 -11.87
CA TYR A 334 15.06 10.27 -12.72
C TYR A 334 15.06 9.00 -13.57
N GLU A 335 16.23 8.59 -14.07
CA GLU A 335 16.37 7.35 -14.82
C GLU A 335 16.08 6.09 -13.98
N LYS A 336 16.52 6.07 -12.72
CA LYS A 336 16.29 4.94 -11.81
C LYS A 336 14.82 4.75 -11.44
N VAL A 337 14.01 5.82 -11.51
CA VAL A 337 12.56 5.78 -11.23
C VAL A 337 11.83 4.79 -12.15
N LEU A 338 12.30 4.63 -13.38
CA LEU A 338 11.61 3.88 -14.42
C LEU A 338 11.54 2.38 -14.12
N SER A 339 12.59 1.80 -13.54
CA SER A 339 12.60 0.35 -13.26
C SER A 339 11.53 -0.06 -12.24
N PRO A 340 11.40 0.60 -11.07
CA PRO A 340 10.30 0.32 -10.15
C PRO A 340 8.92 0.64 -10.71
N ILE A 341 8.78 1.69 -11.53
CA ILE A 341 7.51 2.00 -12.22
C ILE A 341 7.13 0.89 -13.20
N ASP A 342 8.10 0.35 -13.94
CA ASP A 342 7.86 -0.70 -14.92
C ASP A 342 7.29 -1.96 -14.27
N THR A 343 7.81 -2.34 -13.10
CA THR A 343 7.24 -3.42 -12.28
C THR A 343 5.90 -3.03 -11.67
N LEU A 344 5.73 -1.78 -11.25
CA LEU A 344 4.49 -1.32 -10.61
C LEU A 344 3.29 -1.39 -11.56
N VAL A 345 3.45 -1.02 -12.84
CA VAL A 345 2.38 -1.06 -13.86
C VAL A 345 2.02 -2.49 -14.33
N GLU A 346 2.73 -3.50 -13.84
CA GLU A 346 2.44 -4.92 -14.06
C GLU A 346 1.64 -5.53 -12.88
N CYS A 347 1.48 -4.80 -11.77
CA CYS A 347 0.71 -5.29 -10.63
C CYS A 347 -0.79 -5.28 -10.93
N LYS A 348 -1.63 -5.91 -10.08
CA LYS A 348 -3.09 -5.93 -10.29
C LYS A 348 -3.84 -4.73 -9.68
N ASP A 349 -3.17 -3.94 -8.83
CA ASP A 349 -3.80 -2.85 -8.10
C ASP A 349 -3.78 -1.55 -8.92
N SER A 350 -4.83 -1.34 -9.73
CA SER A 350 -4.99 -0.12 -10.53
C SER A 350 -4.99 1.16 -9.69
N LYS A 351 -5.44 1.11 -8.42
CA LYS A 351 -5.46 2.29 -7.56
C LYS A 351 -4.04 2.66 -7.13
N LEU A 352 -3.22 1.68 -6.78
CA LEU A 352 -1.82 1.90 -6.48
C LEU A 352 -1.05 2.43 -7.70
N VAL A 353 -1.32 1.88 -8.88
CA VAL A 353 -0.74 2.39 -10.14
C VAL A 353 -1.16 3.85 -10.38
N ALA A 354 -2.44 4.17 -10.26
CA ALA A 354 -2.93 5.55 -10.39
C ALA A 354 -2.28 6.52 -9.38
N ASN A 355 -2.00 6.07 -8.15
CA ASN A 355 -1.31 6.88 -7.14
C ASN A 355 0.14 7.22 -7.52
N SER A 356 0.75 6.49 -8.46
CA SER A 356 2.11 6.72 -8.95
C SER A 356 2.20 7.68 -10.14
N PHE A 357 1.07 8.09 -10.73
CA PHE A 357 1.00 8.91 -11.95
C PHE A 357 1.82 10.22 -11.89
N TRP A 358 1.81 10.87 -10.72
CA TRP A 358 2.58 12.08 -10.53
C TRP A 358 4.10 11.82 -10.56
N ILE A 359 4.56 10.65 -10.05
CA ILE A 359 5.97 10.21 -10.10
C ILE A 359 6.40 10.01 -11.56
N ILE A 360 5.54 9.36 -12.35
CA ILE A 360 5.78 9.10 -13.78
C ILE A 360 5.92 10.43 -14.54
N THR A 361 4.99 11.35 -14.30
CA THR A 361 4.97 12.67 -14.96
C THR A 361 6.24 13.47 -14.65
N ASP A 362 6.63 13.52 -13.37
CA ASP A 362 7.78 14.29 -12.92
C ASP A 362 9.08 13.67 -13.44
N ALA A 363 9.29 12.36 -13.24
CA ALA A 363 10.49 11.68 -13.69
C ALA A 363 10.75 11.82 -15.20
N LEU A 364 9.72 11.58 -16.02
CA LEU A 364 9.87 11.61 -17.49
C LEU A 364 10.10 13.02 -18.05
N SER A 365 9.74 14.08 -17.31
CA SER A 365 10.03 15.46 -17.68
C SER A 365 11.53 15.80 -17.67
N HIS A 366 12.33 14.96 -17.00
CA HIS A 366 13.77 15.13 -16.85
C HIS A 366 14.61 14.10 -17.62
N VAL A 367 13.97 13.15 -18.29
CA VAL A 367 14.63 12.07 -19.03
C VAL A 367 14.77 12.41 -20.52
N GLN A 368 15.92 12.14 -21.12
CA GLN A 368 16.25 12.50 -22.51
C GLN A 368 15.28 11.85 -23.53
N ASP A 369 14.85 10.61 -23.29
CA ASP A 369 13.90 9.86 -24.13
C ASP A 369 12.52 9.72 -23.47
N GLY A 370 12.08 10.74 -22.75
CA GLY A 370 10.85 10.71 -21.95
C GLY A 370 9.60 10.35 -22.76
N ASP A 371 9.47 10.87 -23.99
CA ASP A 371 8.35 10.60 -24.89
C ASP A 371 8.26 9.10 -25.25
N PHE A 372 9.40 8.46 -25.54
CA PHE A 372 9.44 7.04 -25.91
C PHE A 372 9.04 6.16 -24.72
N LYS A 373 9.63 6.42 -23.55
CA LYS A 373 9.35 5.70 -22.30
C LYS A 373 7.89 5.89 -21.84
N MET A 374 7.34 7.09 -22.00
CA MET A 374 5.94 7.37 -21.70
C MET A 374 5.00 6.49 -22.56
N LYS A 375 5.29 6.31 -23.86
CA LYS A 375 4.48 5.45 -24.74
C LYS A 375 4.54 3.98 -24.32
N GLN A 376 5.71 3.51 -23.89
CA GLN A 376 5.85 2.14 -23.37
C GLN A 376 4.99 1.93 -22.12
N ILE A 377 5.07 2.85 -21.17
CA ILE A 377 4.25 2.83 -19.95
C ILE A 377 2.75 2.93 -20.30
N GLN A 378 2.37 3.81 -21.23
CA GLN A 378 0.99 3.93 -21.70
C GLN A 378 0.47 2.62 -22.27
N SER A 379 1.26 1.94 -23.10
CA SER A 379 0.88 0.65 -23.68
C SER A 379 0.65 -0.41 -22.60
N LYS A 380 1.52 -0.47 -21.57
CA LYS A 380 1.36 -1.39 -20.43
C LYS A 380 0.11 -1.07 -19.59
N ILE A 381 -0.16 0.20 -19.34
CA ILE A 381 -1.37 0.62 -18.61
C ILE A 381 -2.62 0.28 -19.41
N GLN A 382 -2.61 0.50 -20.73
CA GLN A 382 -3.76 0.19 -21.57
C GLN A 382 -4.05 -1.33 -21.64
N SER A 383 -3.00 -2.17 -21.61
CA SER A 383 -3.17 -3.63 -21.57
C SER A 383 -3.57 -4.15 -20.19
N ASN A 384 -2.91 -3.69 -19.13
CA ASN A 384 -3.02 -4.28 -17.78
C ASN A 384 -4.10 -3.61 -16.94
N HIS A 385 -4.38 -2.32 -17.20
CA HIS A 385 -5.27 -1.49 -16.40
C HIS A 385 -6.18 -0.60 -17.27
N PRO A 386 -7.02 -1.19 -18.13
CA PRO A 386 -7.86 -0.42 -19.05
C PRO A 386 -8.79 0.58 -18.33
N SER A 387 -9.19 0.29 -17.09
CA SER A 387 -10.06 1.16 -16.28
C SER A 387 -9.44 2.51 -15.90
N ILE A 388 -8.10 2.63 -15.93
CA ILE A 388 -7.39 3.87 -15.61
C ILE A 388 -6.64 4.44 -16.83
N ALA A 389 -6.82 3.88 -18.03
CA ALA A 389 -6.12 4.33 -19.23
C ALA A 389 -6.47 5.79 -19.59
N ASP A 390 -7.76 6.15 -19.54
CA ASP A 390 -8.22 7.53 -19.78
C ASP A 390 -7.74 8.48 -18.68
N GLN A 391 -7.67 7.99 -17.44
CA GLN A 391 -7.11 8.74 -16.33
C GLN A 391 -5.61 9.01 -16.56
N PHE A 392 -4.86 8.02 -17.02
CA PHE A 392 -3.44 8.18 -17.36
C PHE A 392 -3.26 9.20 -18.49
N GLN A 393 -4.05 9.09 -19.56
CA GLN A 393 -4.01 10.05 -20.67
C GLN A 393 -4.25 11.49 -20.18
N SER A 394 -5.29 11.70 -19.37
CA SER A 394 -5.68 13.03 -18.91
C SER A 394 -4.79 13.60 -17.80
N GLN A 395 -4.32 12.77 -16.86
CA GLN A 395 -3.57 13.21 -15.67
C GLN A 395 -2.05 13.13 -15.83
N VAL A 396 -1.54 12.26 -16.70
CA VAL A 396 -0.09 12.07 -16.91
C VAL A 396 0.29 12.65 -18.26
N TRP A 397 -0.25 12.09 -19.35
CA TRP A 397 0.19 12.42 -20.70
C TRP A 397 -0.02 13.91 -21.02
N ASN A 398 -1.22 14.42 -20.75
CA ASN A 398 -1.55 15.83 -21.00
C ASN A 398 -0.75 16.78 -20.09
N GLN A 399 -0.48 16.38 -18.84
CA GLN A 399 0.34 17.21 -17.94
C GLN A 399 1.79 17.29 -18.41
N TYR A 400 2.37 16.16 -18.77
CA TYR A 400 3.71 16.02 -19.32
C TYR A 400 3.88 16.84 -20.62
N ARG A 401 3.00 16.62 -21.61
CA ARG A 401 3.06 17.32 -22.90
C ARG A 401 2.81 18.82 -22.77
N GLY A 402 1.86 19.22 -21.93
CA GLY A 402 1.62 20.63 -21.65
C GLY A 402 2.80 21.31 -20.94
N ALA A 403 3.51 20.61 -20.04
CA ALA A 403 4.72 21.15 -19.41
C ALA A 403 5.88 21.33 -20.41
N LEU A 404 6.08 20.38 -21.32
CA LEU A 404 7.04 20.53 -22.41
C LEU A 404 6.67 21.69 -23.34
N ALA A 405 5.41 21.81 -23.72
CA ALA A 405 4.94 22.92 -24.55
C ALA A 405 5.17 24.29 -23.86
N TRP A 406 4.94 24.37 -22.54
CA TRP A 406 5.27 25.55 -21.74
C TRP A 406 6.77 25.85 -21.72
N LYS A 407 7.65 24.83 -21.66
CA LYS A 407 9.10 25.01 -21.72
C LYS A 407 9.53 25.62 -23.05
N GLU A 408 8.98 25.13 -24.16
CA GLU A 408 9.24 25.70 -25.48
C GLU A 408 8.68 27.11 -25.63
N PHE A 409 7.48 27.37 -25.10
CA PHE A 409 6.91 28.71 -25.05
C PHE A 409 7.80 29.70 -24.30
N LYS A 410 8.31 29.34 -23.12
CA LYS A 410 9.21 30.20 -22.34
C LYS A 410 10.53 30.49 -23.06
N LYS A 411 11.09 29.52 -23.79
CA LYS A 411 12.27 29.74 -24.64
C LYS A 411 11.96 30.74 -25.75
N TRP A 412 10.81 30.57 -26.43
CA TRP A 412 10.35 31.51 -27.45
C TRP A 412 10.16 32.92 -26.87
N GLU A 413 9.58 33.04 -25.67
CA GLU A 413 9.27 34.31 -25.02
C GLU A 413 10.51 35.19 -24.81
N VAL A 414 11.66 34.59 -24.48
CA VAL A 414 12.92 35.31 -24.28
C VAL A 414 13.76 35.47 -25.56
N THR A 415 13.32 34.89 -26.68
CA THR A 415 14.07 34.94 -27.94
C THR A 415 14.02 36.34 -28.58
N PRO A 416 15.17 36.93 -28.96
CA PRO A 416 15.20 38.19 -29.72
C PRO A 416 14.53 38.05 -31.08
N ASN A 417 13.83 39.08 -31.55
CA ASN A 417 13.14 39.10 -32.85
C ASN A 417 12.15 37.93 -33.07
N LYS A 418 11.56 37.42 -31.97
CA LYS A 418 10.59 36.32 -31.99
C LYS A 418 9.38 36.63 -32.89
N LYS A 419 8.97 35.64 -33.68
CA LYS A 419 7.76 35.74 -34.53
C LYS A 419 6.52 35.45 -33.71
N LEU A 420 5.50 36.33 -33.80
CA LEU A 420 4.24 36.20 -33.05
C LEU A 420 3.53 34.88 -33.35
N ASP A 421 3.43 34.49 -34.63
CA ASP A 421 2.72 33.27 -35.05
C ASP A 421 3.28 32.00 -34.39
N GLN A 422 4.58 31.93 -34.16
CA GLN A 422 5.22 30.80 -33.47
C GLN A 422 4.77 30.72 -32.01
N GLY A 423 4.67 31.85 -31.32
CA GLY A 423 4.17 31.90 -29.93
C GLY A 423 2.70 31.50 -29.84
N ILE A 424 1.89 31.96 -30.79
CA ILE A 424 0.46 31.60 -30.88
C ILE A 424 0.29 30.09 -31.12
N GLN A 425 1.09 29.50 -32.02
CA GLN A 425 1.08 28.05 -32.24
C GLN A 425 1.48 27.26 -30.97
N LEU A 426 2.48 27.73 -30.24
CA LEU A 426 2.90 27.13 -28.97
C LEU A 426 1.77 27.21 -27.91
N LEU A 427 1.06 28.33 -27.82
CA LEU A 427 -0.09 28.50 -26.92
C LEU A 427 -1.26 27.59 -27.30
N HIS A 428 -1.56 27.45 -28.60
CA HIS A 428 -2.55 26.45 -29.05
C HIS A 428 -2.12 25.02 -28.69
N THR A 429 -0.84 24.70 -28.82
CA THR A 429 -0.30 23.40 -28.41
C THR A 429 -0.48 23.18 -26.90
N ILE A 430 -0.21 24.19 -26.07
CA ILE A 430 -0.47 24.10 -24.63
C ILE A 430 -1.95 23.83 -24.36
N LEU A 431 -2.86 24.57 -25.00
CA LEU A 431 -4.30 24.45 -24.80
C LEU A 431 -4.90 23.15 -25.35
N GLN A 432 -4.25 22.52 -26.34
CA GLN A 432 -4.62 21.17 -26.78
C GLN A 432 -4.51 20.15 -25.63
N TYR A 433 -3.47 20.26 -24.80
CA TYR A 433 -3.26 19.36 -23.66
C TYR A 433 -3.88 19.89 -22.37
N LYS A 434 -3.94 21.21 -22.18
CA LYS A 434 -4.49 21.87 -20.99
C LYS A 434 -5.55 22.92 -21.38
N PRO A 435 -6.76 22.50 -21.81
CA PRO A 435 -7.77 23.43 -22.30
C PRO A 435 -8.23 24.48 -21.27
N ARG A 436 -8.11 24.15 -19.98
CA ARG A 436 -8.46 25.02 -18.85
C ARG A 436 -7.26 25.73 -18.22
N ASP A 437 -6.13 25.82 -18.93
CA ASP A 437 -4.97 26.59 -18.46
C ASP A 437 -5.27 28.10 -18.57
N TYR A 438 -5.33 28.77 -17.41
CA TYR A 438 -5.65 30.19 -17.31
C TYR A 438 -4.65 31.05 -18.10
N TRP A 439 -3.35 30.83 -17.86
CA TRP A 439 -2.29 31.66 -18.44
C TRP A 439 -2.16 31.44 -19.93
N ALA A 440 -2.30 30.21 -20.42
CA ALA A 440 -2.27 29.95 -21.85
C ALA A 440 -3.43 30.63 -22.60
N ASN A 441 -4.65 30.57 -22.05
CA ASN A 441 -5.81 31.28 -22.60
C ASN A 441 -5.62 32.80 -22.57
N LEU A 442 -5.10 33.33 -21.46
CA LEU A 442 -4.84 34.76 -21.31
C LEU A 442 -3.78 35.25 -22.30
N LEU A 443 -2.64 34.56 -22.40
CA LEU A 443 -1.54 34.93 -23.28
C LEU A 443 -1.93 34.77 -24.76
N LEU A 444 -2.77 33.79 -25.10
CA LEU A 444 -3.28 33.61 -26.47
C LEU A 444 -4.07 34.83 -26.95
N GLY A 445 -4.82 35.49 -26.07
CA GLY A 445 -5.49 36.76 -26.37
C GLY A 445 -4.62 38.01 -26.12
N GLY A 446 -3.72 37.94 -25.14
CA GLY A 446 -2.86 39.04 -24.74
C GLY A 446 -1.80 39.39 -25.77
N TYR A 447 -1.08 38.41 -26.31
CA TYR A 447 0.00 38.66 -27.27
C TYR A 447 -0.46 39.36 -28.56
N PRO A 448 -1.55 38.93 -29.23
CA PRO A 448 -2.12 39.67 -30.36
C PRO A 448 -2.61 41.07 -29.96
N THR A 449 -3.14 41.23 -28.74
CA THR A 449 -3.54 42.53 -28.20
C THR A 449 -2.36 43.47 -28.01
N TRP A 450 -1.23 43.00 -27.47
CA TRP A 450 -0.06 43.83 -27.19
C TRP A 450 0.78 44.10 -28.44
N MET A 451 0.96 43.10 -29.29
CA MET A 451 1.92 43.13 -30.41
C MET A 451 1.28 43.34 -31.79
N GLY A 452 -0.02 43.08 -31.94
CA GLY A 452 -0.75 43.17 -33.20
C GLY A 452 -1.75 44.33 -33.25
N ASP A 453 -2.79 44.21 -34.06
CA ASP A 453 -3.92 45.14 -34.15
C ASP A 453 -5.04 44.83 -33.14
N GLY A 454 -4.88 43.78 -32.33
CA GLY A 454 -5.95 43.28 -31.47
C GLY A 454 -6.99 42.45 -32.21
N SER A 455 -6.59 41.76 -33.30
CA SER A 455 -7.33 40.69 -33.98
C SER A 455 -8.17 39.87 -33.00
N ASP A 456 -9.37 39.45 -33.42
CA ASP A 456 -10.44 38.94 -32.55
C ASP A 456 -10.08 37.65 -31.77
N CYS A 457 -9.32 37.82 -30.68
CA CYS A 457 -8.91 36.79 -29.74
C CYS A 457 -9.62 36.94 -28.39
N GLU A 458 -10.74 37.69 -28.40
CA GLU A 458 -11.56 37.98 -27.23
C GLU A 458 -12.07 36.71 -26.56
N ALA A 459 -12.40 35.69 -27.35
CA ALA A 459 -12.87 34.39 -26.88
C ALA A 459 -11.88 33.72 -25.92
N SER A 460 -10.58 33.77 -26.21
CA SER A 460 -9.53 33.19 -25.35
C SER A 460 -9.38 33.98 -24.03
N ILE A 461 -9.47 35.31 -24.09
CA ILE A 461 -9.42 36.16 -22.88
C ILE A 461 -10.63 35.88 -21.99
N ARG A 462 -11.83 35.80 -22.59
CA ARG A 462 -13.06 35.45 -21.87
C ARG A 462 -13.00 34.04 -21.29
N LYS A 463 -12.35 33.10 -21.96
CA LYS A 463 -12.11 31.76 -21.42
C LYS A 463 -11.20 31.81 -20.18
N ALA A 464 -10.15 32.64 -20.17
CA ALA A 464 -9.33 32.84 -18.99
C ALA A 464 -10.15 33.41 -17.81
N ILE A 465 -11.00 34.40 -18.07
CA ILE A 465 -11.91 34.98 -17.06
C ILE A 465 -12.93 33.94 -16.56
N GLU A 466 -13.46 33.07 -17.42
CA GLU A 466 -14.34 31.97 -17.02
C GLU A 466 -13.63 30.98 -16.08
N ILE A 467 -12.34 30.69 -16.33
CA ILE A 467 -11.55 29.76 -15.52
C ILE A 467 -11.32 30.31 -14.12
N ASP A 468 -10.88 31.57 -14.01
CA ASP A 468 -10.75 32.26 -12.72
C ASP A 468 -11.11 33.75 -12.85
N PRO A 469 -12.35 34.14 -12.50
CA PRO A 469 -12.81 35.51 -12.66
C PRO A 469 -12.26 36.47 -11.61
N LYS A 470 -11.63 35.97 -10.53
CA LYS A 470 -11.08 36.81 -9.46
C LYS A 470 -9.68 37.34 -9.80
N ILE A 471 -9.00 36.75 -10.79
CA ILE A 471 -7.68 37.21 -11.21
C ILE A 471 -7.82 38.46 -12.08
N PRO A 472 -7.27 39.62 -11.68
CA PRO A 472 -7.46 40.89 -12.39
C PRO A 472 -6.84 40.89 -13.79
N ASN A 473 -5.82 40.06 -14.05
CA ASN A 473 -5.07 40.03 -15.31
C ASN A 473 -5.97 39.78 -16.52
N GLY A 474 -6.92 38.85 -16.42
CA GLY A 474 -7.88 38.53 -17.48
C GLY A 474 -8.74 39.72 -17.87
N HIS A 475 -9.34 40.36 -16.87
CA HIS A 475 -10.17 41.56 -17.07
C HIS A 475 -9.36 42.71 -17.64
N MET A 476 -8.15 42.95 -17.12
CA MET A 476 -7.29 44.02 -17.63
C MET A 476 -6.88 43.80 -19.09
N VAL A 477 -6.53 42.58 -19.49
CA VAL A 477 -6.19 42.26 -20.89
C VAL A 477 -7.42 42.40 -21.80
N LEU A 478 -8.62 42.01 -21.33
CA LEU A 478 -9.86 42.24 -22.06
C LEU A 478 -10.12 43.73 -22.28
N VAL A 479 -9.95 44.55 -21.23
CA VAL A 479 -10.06 46.01 -21.30
C VAL A 479 -9.07 46.58 -22.31
N GLN A 480 -7.82 46.16 -22.28
CA GLN A 480 -6.80 46.60 -23.26
C GLN A 480 -7.20 46.24 -24.70
N ASN A 481 -7.71 45.02 -24.92
CA ASN A 481 -8.17 44.60 -26.24
C ASN A 481 -9.36 45.44 -26.72
N LEU A 482 -10.37 45.65 -25.87
CA LEU A 482 -11.55 46.45 -26.18
C LEU A 482 -11.18 47.91 -26.49
N ILE A 483 -10.28 48.52 -25.72
CA ILE A 483 -9.79 49.87 -25.99
C ILE A 483 -9.09 49.93 -27.35
N LYS A 484 -8.23 48.94 -27.66
CA LYS A 484 -7.51 48.87 -28.94
C LYS A 484 -8.46 48.69 -30.14
N ARG A 485 -9.56 47.96 -29.94
CA ARG A 485 -10.67 47.79 -30.91
C ARG A 485 -11.69 48.92 -30.91
N ASN A 486 -11.43 50.03 -30.21
CA ASN A 486 -12.31 51.19 -30.08
C ASN A 486 -13.70 50.90 -29.45
N LYS A 487 -13.81 49.81 -28.66
CA LYS A 487 -15.01 49.40 -27.92
C LYS A 487 -14.99 49.92 -26.47
N GLN A 488 -14.87 51.23 -26.32
CA GLN A 488 -14.62 51.87 -25.03
C GLN A 488 -15.76 51.68 -24.01
N GLN A 489 -17.02 51.68 -24.45
CA GLN A 489 -18.17 51.47 -23.56
C GLN A 489 -18.20 50.06 -22.96
N GLU A 490 -17.86 49.04 -23.74
CA GLU A 490 -17.75 47.66 -23.24
C GLU A 490 -16.62 47.54 -22.20
N ALA A 491 -15.49 48.22 -22.42
CA ALA A 491 -14.38 48.23 -21.47
C ALA A 491 -14.78 48.81 -20.10
N VAL A 492 -15.59 49.87 -20.08
CA VAL A 492 -16.15 50.45 -18.85
C VAL A 492 -17.02 49.41 -18.11
N VAL A 493 -17.88 48.70 -18.84
CA VAL A 493 -18.74 47.66 -18.26
C VAL A 493 -17.92 46.52 -17.63
N VAL A 494 -16.87 46.06 -18.31
CA VAL A 494 -15.99 45.00 -17.79
C VAL A 494 -15.34 45.41 -16.46
N ILE A 495 -14.78 46.63 -16.40
CA ILE A 495 -14.12 47.12 -15.18
C ILE A 495 -15.13 47.27 -14.03
N ALA A 496 -16.28 47.90 -14.27
CA ALA A 496 -17.31 48.08 -13.25
C ALA A 496 -17.78 46.72 -12.72
N SER A 497 -18.13 45.80 -13.62
CA SER A 497 -18.54 44.44 -13.28
C SER A 497 -17.48 43.70 -12.47
N TYR A 498 -16.18 43.89 -12.75
CA TYR A 498 -15.13 43.25 -11.96
C TYR A 498 -15.14 43.75 -10.51
N PHE A 499 -15.14 45.06 -10.30
CA PHE A 499 -15.09 45.66 -8.97
C PHE A 499 -16.37 45.47 -8.17
N ASP A 500 -17.52 45.33 -8.82
CA ASP A 500 -18.79 45.04 -8.15
C ASP A 500 -18.83 43.60 -7.62
N ASN A 501 -18.36 42.65 -8.42
CA ASN A 501 -18.53 41.21 -8.15
C ASN A 501 -17.34 40.55 -7.45
N TYR A 502 -16.14 41.10 -7.59
CA TYR A 502 -14.90 40.41 -7.17
C TYR A 502 -14.00 41.29 -6.30
N VAL A 503 -13.27 40.62 -5.41
CA VAL A 503 -12.17 41.16 -4.62
C VAL A 503 -10.97 40.25 -4.82
N CYS A 504 -9.81 40.83 -5.13
CA CYS A 504 -8.57 40.07 -5.28
C CYS A 504 -7.85 39.98 -3.93
N ASP A 505 -8.04 38.86 -3.22
CA ASP A 505 -7.49 38.65 -1.87
C ASP A 505 -5.95 38.49 -1.86
N THR A 506 -5.34 38.29 -3.03
CA THR A 506 -3.90 37.99 -3.18
C THR A 506 -3.04 39.21 -3.49
N VAL A 507 -3.62 40.42 -3.50
CA VAL A 507 -2.93 41.69 -3.80
C VAL A 507 -1.68 41.92 -2.93
N ASN A 508 -1.67 41.47 -1.68
CA ASN A 508 -0.52 41.63 -0.78
C ASN A 508 0.61 40.62 -1.04
N THR A 509 0.29 39.45 -1.61
CA THR A 509 1.25 38.38 -1.83
C THR A 509 1.70 38.28 -3.30
N GLN A 510 0.98 38.93 -4.21
CA GLN A 510 1.27 38.97 -5.65
C GLN A 510 1.27 40.43 -6.15
N PRO A 511 2.43 41.11 -6.16
CA PRO A 511 2.52 42.52 -6.55
C PRO A 511 1.97 42.82 -7.96
N ASP A 512 2.02 41.86 -8.89
CA ASP A 512 1.44 42.04 -10.23
C ASP A 512 -0.09 42.22 -10.17
N HIS A 513 -0.80 41.49 -9.29
CA HIS A 513 -2.25 41.65 -9.14
C HIS A 513 -2.62 43.05 -8.64
N ALA A 514 -1.84 43.59 -7.69
CA ALA A 514 -1.99 44.97 -7.24
C ALA A 514 -1.86 45.93 -8.42
N ASN A 515 -0.82 45.77 -9.24
CA ASN A 515 -0.60 46.60 -10.42
C ASN A 515 -1.76 46.51 -11.42
N LYS A 516 -2.32 45.31 -11.67
CA LYS A 516 -3.48 45.16 -12.58
C LYS A 516 -4.76 45.79 -12.05
N VAL A 517 -5.01 45.73 -10.73
CA VAL A 517 -6.10 46.47 -10.09
C VAL A 517 -5.92 47.97 -10.31
N MET A 518 -4.71 48.48 -10.09
CA MET A 518 -4.39 49.90 -10.29
C MET A 518 -4.50 50.32 -11.76
N ASP A 519 -4.06 49.48 -12.70
CA ASP A 519 -4.19 49.72 -14.14
C ASP A 519 -5.66 49.81 -14.57
N MET A 520 -6.53 48.96 -14.02
CA MET A 520 -7.99 49.03 -14.29
C MET A 520 -8.59 50.33 -13.77
N ILE A 521 -8.22 50.80 -12.57
CA ILE A 521 -8.71 52.07 -12.02
C ILE A 521 -8.27 53.25 -12.90
N LYS A 522 -6.99 53.28 -13.30
CA LYS A 522 -6.46 54.31 -14.22
C LYS A 522 -7.16 54.29 -15.58
N ALA A 523 -7.39 53.09 -16.13
CA ALA A 523 -8.11 52.92 -17.39
C ALA A 523 -9.55 53.43 -17.27
N PHE A 524 -10.25 53.10 -16.18
CA PHE A 524 -11.62 53.56 -15.93
C PHE A 524 -11.70 55.08 -15.85
N LYS A 525 -10.80 55.72 -15.07
CA LYS A 525 -10.71 57.19 -14.97
C LYS A 525 -10.61 57.85 -16.34
N LYS A 526 -9.74 57.29 -17.21
CA LYS A 526 -9.51 57.80 -18.56
C LYS A 526 -10.73 57.58 -19.46
N LEU A 527 -11.40 56.43 -19.37
CA LEU A 527 -12.54 56.08 -20.22
C LEU A 527 -13.81 56.87 -19.86
N THR A 528 -14.00 57.23 -18.60
CA THR A 528 -15.20 57.96 -18.14
C THR A 528 -14.98 59.47 -18.02
N ASN A 529 -13.79 59.98 -18.36
CA ASN A 529 -13.41 61.38 -18.15
C ASN A 529 -13.68 61.87 -16.71
N SER A 530 -13.49 60.99 -15.72
CA SER A 530 -13.74 61.29 -14.29
C SER A 530 -15.18 61.74 -13.98
N ASP A 531 -16.17 61.21 -14.71
CA ASP A 531 -17.58 61.46 -14.40
C ASP A 531 -18.07 60.77 -13.10
N ALA A 532 -19.36 60.91 -12.78
CA ALA A 532 -19.95 60.35 -11.56
C ALA A 532 -19.75 58.83 -11.39
N ARG A 533 -19.56 58.07 -12.48
CA ARG A 533 -19.30 56.63 -12.42
C ARG A 533 -17.92 56.34 -11.84
N TYR A 534 -16.92 57.18 -12.13
CA TYR A 534 -15.58 57.05 -11.55
C TYR A 534 -15.62 57.21 -10.04
N SER A 535 -16.32 58.24 -9.54
CA SER A 535 -16.46 58.48 -8.10
C SER A 535 -17.13 57.32 -7.37
N SER A 536 -18.17 56.73 -7.98
CA SER A 536 -18.85 55.54 -7.43
C SER A 536 -17.93 54.32 -7.37
N LEU A 537 -17.19 54.05 -8.45
CA LEU A 537 -16.21 52.97 -8.48
C LEU A 537 -15.10 53.16 -7.44
N LEU A 538 -14.57 54.38 -7.31
CA LEU A 538 -13.50 54.70 -6.38
C LEU A 538 -13.88 54.40 -4.93
N ASN A 539 -15.10 54.75 -4.51
CA ASN A 539 -15.61 54.42 -3.19
C ASN A 539 -15.68 52.90 -2.96
N THR A 540 -16.09 52.15 -3.98
CA THR A 540 -16.11 50.68 -3.94
C THR A 540 -14.68 50.10 -3.83
N CYS A 541 -13.72 50.66 -4.56
CA CYS A 541 -12.33 50.23 -4.49
C CYS A 541 -11.69 50.54 -3.13
N LEU A 542 -11.92 51.74 -2.56
CA LEU A 542 -11.37 52.16 -1.27
C LEU A 542 -11.89 51.31 -0.09
N THR A 543 -13.08 50.73 -0.23
CA THR A 543 -13.67 49.83 0.78
C THR A 543 -13.18 48.39 0.61
N LYS A 544 -13.04 47.91 -0.63
CA LYS A 544 -12.65 46.52 -0.93
C LYS A 544 -11.13 46.27 -0.91
N TYR A 545 -10.31 47.26 -1.24
CA TYR A 545 -8.86 47.12 -1.38
C TYR A 545 -8.09 47.99 -0.35
N LEU A 546 -8.28 47.68 0.93
CA LEU A 546 -7.71 48.45 2.04
C LEU A 546 -6.18 48.60 1.97
N SER A 547 -5.46 47.56 1.51
CA SER A 547 -4.00 47.62 1.40
C SER A 547 -3.51 48.50 0.24
N LEU A 548 -4.36 48.84 -0.72
CA LEU A 548 -4.05 49.74 -1.83
C LEU A 548 -4.62 51.14 -1.62
N ARG A 549 -5.23 51.42 -0.46
CA ARG A 549 -6.01 52.64 -0.22
C ARG A 549 -5.22 53.92 -0.53
N ASP A 550 -3.98 54.01 -0.05
CA ASP A 550 -3.13 55.18 -0.27
C ASP A 550 -2.77 55.33 -1.75
N SER A 551 -2.43 54.23 -2.42
CA SER A 551 -2.10 54.22 -3.84
C SER A 551 -3.33 54.56 -4.71
N ILE A 552 -4.53 54.11 -4.31
CA ILE A 552 -5.80 54.42 -4.97
C ILE A 552 -6.13 55.92 -4.82
N MET A 553 -5.92 56.50 -3.64
CA MET A 553 -6.15 57.94 -3.41
C MET A 553 -5.18 58.84 -4.19
N MET A 554 -4.02 58.33 -4.59
CA MET A 554 -3.07 59.06 -5.44
C MET A 554 -3.48 59.12 -6.93
N ILE A 555 -4.41 58.26 -7.39
CA ILE A 555 -4.94 58.27 -8.77
C ILE A 555 -6.09 59.27 -8.89
#